data_AF-A0A7J3MVH0-F1
#
_entry.id   AF-A0A7J3MVH0-F1
#
_cell.length_a   1.000
_cell.length_b   1.000
_cell.length_c   1.000
_cell.angle_alpha   90.00
_cell.angle_beta   90.00
_cell.angle_gamma   90.00
#
_symmetry.space_group_name_H-M   'P 1'
#
loop_
_entity.id
_entity.type
_entity.pdbx_description
1 polymer ?
#
loop_
_entity_poly.entity_id
_entity_poly.type
_entity_poly.pdbx_seq_one_letter_code
_entity_poly.pdbx_strand_id
1 'polypeptide(L)' 'MRVFLIVLDGVADRPSPKIGLMTPLQLARKPNIDLLAAGGVTGIMDPVAPGIPVGSDTGHL' A
#
# COMPACT_ATOMS: atom_id res chain seq x y z
N MET A 1 -11.50 18.12 -14.89
CA MET A 1 -11.14 17.33 -13.70
C MET A 1 -9.64 17.08 -13.72
N ARG A 2 -8.96 17.15 -12.58
CA ARG A 2 -7.52 16.83 -12.46
C ARG A 2 -7.38 15.63 -11.55
N VAL A 3 -6.38 14.78 -11.80
CA VAL A 3 -6.11 13.57 -11.02
C VAL A 3 -4.74 13.69 -10.38
N PHE A 4 -4.62 13.22 -9.13
CA PHE A 4 -3.36 13.10 -8.42
C PHE A 4 -3.14 11.63 -8.07
N LEU A 5 -2.05 11.04 -8.57
CA LEU A 5 -1.64 9.67 -8.28
C LEU A 5 -0.44 9.71 -7.34
N ILE A 6 -0.55 9.04 -6.19
CA ILE A 6 0.52 8.91 -5.19
C ILE A 6 0.92 7.45 -5.14
N VAL A 7 2.19 7.16 -5.44
CA VAL A 7 2.78 5.83 -5.27
C VAL A 7 3.70 5.87 -4.05
N LEU A 8 3.45 4.98 -3.10
CA LEU A 8 4.33 4.74 -1.96
C LEU A 8 5.19 3.51 -2.30
N ASP A 9 6.45 3.73 -2.69
CA ASP A 9 7.34 2.65 -3.12
C ASP A 9 7.59 1.64 -1.99
N GLY A 10 7.47 0.35 -2.30
CA GLY A 10 7.64 -0.74 -1.33
C GLY A 10 6.71 -0.69 -0.11
N VAL A 11 5.54 -0.04 -0.20
CA VAL A 11 4.66 0.18 0.97
C VAL A 11 4.06 -1.10 1.57
N ALA A 12 3.90 -2.13 0.76
CA ALA A 12 3.34 -3.41 1.20
C ALA A 12 4.38 -4.21 1.99
N ASP A 13 3.94 -4.88 3.05
CA ASP A 13 4.79 -5.75 3.86
C ASP A 13 3.97 -6.89 4.47
N ARG A 14 4.66 -7.84 5.11
CA ARG A 14 4.05 -8.93 5.87
C ARG A 14 3.90 -8.56 7.34
N PRO A 15 2.88 -9.10 8.03
CA PRO A 15 2.77 -9.01 9.47
C PRO A 15 4.03 -9.53 10.17
N SER A 16 4.47 -8.85 11.23
CA SER A 16 5.67 -9.23 11.99
C SER A 16 5.37 -9.41 13.49
N PRO A 17 5.80 -10.53 14.12
CA PRO A 17 5.63 -10.75 15.56
C PRO A 17 6.26 -9.65 16.43
N LYS A 18 7.31 -8.98 15.94
CA LYS A 18 8.01 -7.91 16.66
C LYS A 18 7.16 -6.66 16.89
N ILE A 19 6.09 -6.50 16.11
CA ILE A 19 5.17 -5.35 16.16
C ILE A 19 3.72 -5.80 16.36
N GLY A 20 3.53 -6.91 17.07
CA GLY A 20 2.19 -7.39 17.43
C GLY A 20 1.39 -7.96 16.25
N LEU A 21 2.07 -8.63 15.31
CA LEU A 21 1.45 -9.18 14.09
C LEU A 21 0.78 -8.11 13.22
N MET A 22 1.33 -6.90 13.20
CA MET A 22 0.96 -5.83 12.28
C MET A 22 1.98 -5.72 11.14
N THR A 23 1.59 -5.06 10.05
CA THR A 23 2.51 -4.51 9.05
C THR A 23 3.02 -3.13 9.50
N PRO A 24 4.16 -2.63 8.99
CA PRO A 24 4.61 -1.27 9.28
C PRO A 24 3.57 -0.20 8.91
N LEU A 25 2.86 -0.37 7.80
CA LEU A 25 1.78 0.55 7.40
C LEU A 25 0.63 0.58 8.41
N GLN A 26 0.28 -0.55 9.02
CA GLN A 26 -0.73 -0.62 10.08
C GLN A 26 -0.25 0.04 11.37
N LEU A 27 1.02 -0.19 11.75
CA LEU A 27 1.60 0.38 12.97
C LEU A 27 1.78 1.91 12.89
N ALA A 28 2.07 2.44 11.71
CA ALA A 28 2.35 3.86 11.52
C ALA A 28 1.12 4.74 11.81
N ARG A 29 1.34 5.84 12.54
CA ARG A 29 0.34 6.90 12.72
C ARG A 29 0.23 7.72 11.42
N LYS A 30 -0.88 7.58 10.70
CA LYS A 30 -1.08 8.14 9.35
C LYS A 30 -2.49 8.73 9.16
N PRO A 31 -2.89 9.75 9.96
CA PRO A 31 -4.27 10.23 10.02
C PRO A 31 -4.84 10.67 8.66
N ASN A 32 -4.02 11.19 7.75
CA ASN A 32 -4.47 11.61 6.42
C ASN A 32 -4.78 10.41 5.50
N ILE A 33 -3.96 9.35 5.54
CA ILE A 33 -4.21 8.13 4.77
C ILE A 33 -5.44 7.43 5.34
N ASP A 34 -5.56 7.38 6.67
CA ASP A 34 -6.72 6.79 7.34
C ASP A 34 -8.02 7.54 6.99
N LEU A 35 -7.99 8.89 6.93
CA LEU A 35 -9.12 9.72 6.47
C LEU A 35 -9.50 9.44 5.01
N LEU A 36 -8.52 9.33 4.11
CA LEU A 36 -8.75 9.03 2.70
C LEU A 36 -9.36 7.63 2.52
N ALA A 37 -8.89 6.63 3.28
CA ALA A 37 -9.44 5.29 3.25
C ALA A 37 -10.88 5.23 3.79
N ALA A 38 -11.18 5.99 4.86
CA ALA A 38 -12.51 6.04 5.46
C ALA A 38 -13.54 6.81 4.61
N GLY A 39 -13.11 7.86 3.90
CA GLY A 39 -13.96 8.68 3.05
C GLY A 39 -13.99 8.28 1.56
N GLY A 40 -13.21 7.27 1.18
CA GLY A 40 -12.99 6.85 -0.20
C GLY A 40 -13.37 5.39 -0.46
N VAL A 41 -12.72 4.80 -1.46
CA VAL A 41 -12.84 3.38 -1.83
C VAL A 41 -11.47 2.73 -1.73
N THR A 42 -11.40 1.55 -1.12
CA THR A 42 -10.17 0.78 -0.93
C THR A 42 -10.20 -0.50 -1.77
N GLY A 43 -9.02 -1.08 -2.02
CA GLY A 43 -8.87 -2.30 -2.81
C GLY A 43 -7.48 -2.92 -2.68
N ILE A 44 -7.30 -4.05 -3.35
CA ILE A 44 -6.01 -4.77 -3.48
C ILE A 44 -5.60 -4.72 -4.94
N MET A 45 -4.31 -4.57 -5.20
CA MET A 45 -3.73 -4.54 -6.54
C MET A 45 -2.54 -5.49 -6.60
N ASP A 46 -2.58 -6.42 -7.54
CA ASP A 46 -1.41 -7.15 -8.01
C ASP A 46 -0.83 -6.39 -9.20
N PRO A 47 0.42 -5.87 -9.16
CA PRO A 47 0.98 -5.09 -10.27
C PRO A 47 1.00 -5.84 -11.60
N VAL A 48 1.13 -7.17 -11.56
CA VAL A 48 1.11 -8.04 -12.75
C VAL A 48 0.10 -9.18 -12.58
N ALA A 49 0.28 -10.02 -11.57
CA ALA A 49 -0.62 -11.12 -11.24
C ALA A 49 -0.37 -11.63 -9.81
N PRO A 50 -1.33 -12.34 -9.19
CA PRO A 50 -1.18 -12.88 -7.85
C PRO A 50 0.10 -13.68 -7.67
N GLY A 51 0.90 -13.30 -6.67
CA GLY A 51 2.12 -14.00 -6.29
C GLY A 51 3.35 -13.74 -7.17
N ILE A 52 3.28 -12.83 -8.15
CA ILE A 52 4.42 -12.46 -8.99
C ILE A 52 5.11 -11.20 -8.43
N PRO A 53 6.35 -11.29 -7.91
CA PRO A 53 7.12 -10.12 -7.52
C PRO A 53 7.60 -9.36 -8.77
N VAL A 54 7.64 -8.03 -8.68
CA VAL A 54 8.07 -7.15 -9.77
C VAL A 54 9.17 -6.20 -9.32
N GLY A 55 10.06 -5.86 -10.26
CA GLY A 55 10.97 -4.73 -10.10
C GLY A 55 10.22 -3.40 -10.21
N SER A 56 10.83 -2.32 -9.73
CA SER A 56 10.21 -0.99 -9.79
C SER A 56 9.94 -0.53 -11.22
N ASP A 57 10.76 -0.91 -12.20
CA ASP A 57 10.52 -0.63 -13.61
C ASP A 57 9.17 -1.19 -14.08
N THR A 58 8.95 -2.49 -13.89
CA THR A 58 7.75 -3.21 -14.31
C THR A 58 6.53 -2.79 -13.47
N GLY A 59 6.73 -2.48 -12.19
CA GLY A 59 5.64 -2.08 -11.29
C GLY A 59 5.05 -0.69 -11.57
N HIS A 60 5.72 0.15 -12.37
CA HIS A 60 5.25 1.49 -12.73
C HIS A 60 4.69 1.60 -14.16
N LEU A 61 4.77 0.53 -14.97
CA LEU A 61 4.19 0.46 -16.33
C LEU A 61 2.67 0.28 -16.30
#